data_AF-D4CTS4-F1
#
_entry.id   AF-D4CTS4-F1
#
_cell.length_a   1.000
_cell.length_b   1.000
_cell.length_c   1.000
_cell.angle_alpha   90.00
_cell.angle_beta   90.00
_cell.angle_gamma   90.00
#
_symmetry.space_group_name_H-M   'P 1'
#
loop_
_entity.id
_entity.type
_entity.pdbx_description
1 polymer ?
#
loop_
_entity_poly.entity_id
_entity_poly.type
_entity_poly.pdbx_seq_one_letter_code
_entity_poly.pdbx_strand_id
1 'polypeptide(L)' 'MENLESLLNFIIKQLVETEDKVNITYEVLDSDVTFKVSVAKGEMGKIIGKNGLTANAIRGVMQAAGVKDKLNVSVEFLD' A
#
# COMPACT_ATOMS: atom_id res chain seq x y z
N MET A 1 -8.52 10.88 0.05
CA MET A 1 -8.33 9.62 -0.71
C MET A 1 -7.21 9.72 -1.72
N GLU A 2 -7.29 10.63 -2.70
CA GLU A 2 -6.25 10.84 -3.73
C GLU A 2 -4.82 11.01 -3.14
N ASN A 3 -4.67 11.71 -2.02
CA ASN A 3 -3.38 11.88 -1.34
C ASN A 3 -2.82 10.57 -0.74
N LEU A 4 -3.68 9.70 -0.19
CA LEU A 4 -3.26 8.42 0.40
C LEU A 4 -2.86 7.43 -0.69
N GLU A 5 -3.65 7.36 -1.76
CA GLU A 5 -3.34 6.55 -2.93
C GLU A 5 -2.02 7.00 -3.57
N SER A 6 -1.82 8.32 -3.74
CA SER A 6 -0.59 8.87 -4.30
C SER A 6 0.64 8.55 -3.44
N LEU A 7 0.51 8.64 -2.11
CA LEU A 7 1.57 8.25 -1.17
C LEU A 7 1.93 6.78 -1.31
N LEU A 8 0.93 5.89 -1.28
CA LEU A 8 1.15 4.45 -1.41
C LEU A 8 1.78 4.12 -2.77
N ASN A 9 1.23 4.68 -3.85
CA ASN A 9 1.74 4.49 -5.21
C ASN A 9 3.20 4.93 -5.33
N PHE A 10 3.54 6.09 -4.78
CA PHE A 10 4.92 6.58 -4.75
C PHE A 10 5.83 5.59 -4.03
N ILE A 11 5.47 5.14 -2.83
CA ILE A 11 6.29 4.19 -2.05
C ILE A 11 6.47 2.88 -2.83
N ILE A 12 5.39 2.28 -3.35
CA ILE A 12 5.46 0.99 -4.03
C ILE A 12 6.29 1.06 -5.31
N LYS A 13 6.14 2.12 -6.11
CA LYS A 13 6.92 2.30 -7.34
C LYS A 13 8.43 2.37 -7.07
N GLN A 14 8.86 2.95 -5.95
CA GLN A 14 10.28 2.98 -5.59
C GLN A 14 10.86 1.62 -5.15
N LEU A 15 10.03 0.59 -4.97
CA LEU A 15 10.44 -0.74 -4.50
C LEU A 15 10.41 -1.82 -5.57
N VAL A 16 9.89 -1.52 -6.76
CA VAL A 16 9.72 -2.47 -7.86
C VAL A 16 10.49 -2.03 -9.11
N GLU A 17 10.74 -2.95 -10.03
CA GLU A 17 11.35 -2.65 -11.32
C GLU A 17 10.32 -2.29 -12.38
N THR A 18 9.12 -2.89 -12.34
CA THR A 18 8.04 -2.60 -13.30
C THR A 18 6.98 -1.69 -12.70
N GLU A 19 7.31 -0.39 -12.62
CA GLU A 19 6.43 0.65 -12.07
C GLU A 19 5.07 0.76 -12.79
N ASP A 20 5.03 0.42 -14.09
CA ASP A 20 3.82 0.42 -14.92
C ASP A 20 2.83 -0.69 -14.57
N LYS A 21 3.29 -1.72 -13.84
CA LYS A 21 2.50 -2.87 -13.40
C LYS A 21 2.06 -2.79 -11.94
N VAL A 22 2.24 -1.64 -11.30
CA VAL A 22 1.69 -1.36 -9.97
C VAL A 22 0.21 -1.01 -10.14
N ASN A 23 -0.66 -1.81 -9.53
CA ASN A 23 -2.09 -1.55 -9.49
C ASN A 23 -2.55 -1.41 -8.04
N ILE A 24 -3.20 -0.30 -7.74
CA ILE A 24 -3.73 0.01 -6.42
C ILE A 24 -5.22 0.24 -6.57
N THR A 25 -5.98 -0.47 -5.76
CA THR A 25 -7.42 -0.25 -5.61
C THR A 25 -7.72 -0.06 -4.13
N TYR A 26 -8.90 0.44 -3.81
CA TYR A 26 -9.31 0.58 -2.43
C TYR A 26 -10.80 0.34 -2.27
N GLU A 27 -11.15 -0.16 -1.09
CA GLU A 27 -12.54 -0.29 -0.62
C GLU A 27 -12.71 0.61 0.59
N VAL A 28 -13.91 1.20 0.70
CA VAL A 28 -14.28 2.10 1.80
C VAL A 28 -15.53 1.55 2.47
N LEU A 29 -15.47 1.39 3.78
CA LEU A 29 -16.59 1.07 4.63
C LEU A 29 -16.56 2.01 5.83
N ASP A 30 -17.49 2.96 5.91
CA ASP A 30 -17.51 4.00 6.93
C ASP A 30 -16.18 4.78 7.01
N SER A 31 -15.45 4.64 8.12
CA SER A 31 -14.12 5.22 8.34
C SER A 31 -12.97 4.28 7.97
N ASP A 32 -13.27 3.02 7.66
CA ASP A 32 -12.27 2.01 7.31
C ASP A 32 -11.95 2.07 5.80
N VAL A 33 -10.66 2.11 5.49
CA VAL A 33 -10.14 2.14 4.12
C VAL A 33 -9.13 1.02 3.96
N THR A 34 -9.42 0.09 3.05
CA THR A 34 -8.51 -1.01 2.74
C THR A 34 -7.94 -0.82 1.34
N PHE A 35 -6.64 -0.50 1.27
CA PHE A 35 -5.91 -0.49 0.01
C PHE A 35 -5.48 -1.90 -0.37
N LYS A 36 -5.69 -2.26 -1.63
CA LYS A 36 -5.27 -3.53 -2.23
C LYS A 36 -4.21 -3.22 -3.27
N VAL A 37 -3.00 -3.74 -3.05
CA VAL A 37 -1.84 -3.55 -3.91
C VAL A 37 -1.53 -4.85 -4.61
N SER A 38 -1.45 -4.80 -5.95
CA SER A 38 -0.88 -5.87 -6.75
C SER A 38 0.25 -5.33 -7.62
N VAL A 39 1.24 -6.17 -7.89
CA VAL A 39 2.41 -5.84 -8.71
C VAL A 39 2.71 -6.97 -9.68
N ALA A 40 3.71 -6.77 -10.55
CA ALA A 40 4.14 -7.82 -11.44
C ALA A 40 4.60 -9.08 -10.68
N LYS A 41 4.33 -10.24 -11.29
CA LYS A 41 4.72 -11.54 -10.75
C LYS A 41 6.21 -11.57 -10.45
N GLY A 42 6.56 -12.01 -9.24
CA GLY A 42 7.95 -12.10 -8.77
C GLY A 42 8.47 -10.83 -8.10
N GLU A 43 7.75 -9.72 -8.16
CA GLU A 43 8.16 -8.47 -7.48
C GLU A 43 7.59 -8.34 -6.06
N MET A 44 6.56 -9.11 -5.73
CA MET A 44 5.93 -9.07 -4.40
C MET A 44 6.93 -9.25 -3.27
N GLY A 45 7.94 -10.12 -3.43
CA GLY A 45 8.99 -10.32 -2.44
C GLY A 45 9.77 -9.06 -2.04
N LYS A 46 9.93 -8.10 -2.97
CA LYS A 46 10.59 -6.81 -2.71
C LYS A 46 9.76 -5.92 -1.78
N ILE A 47 8.43 -5.99 -1.91
CA ILE A 47 7.48 -5.22 -1.10
C ILE A 47 7.28 -5.85 0.27
N ILE A 48 7.16 -7.17 0.33
CA ILE A 48 7.01 -7.88 1.60
C ILE A 48 8.27 -7.68 2.45
N GLY A 49 9.46 -7.82 1.83
CA GLY A 49 10.73 -7.75 2.53
C GLY A 49 10.94 -8.90 3.52
N LYS A 50 12.13 -8.95 4.13
CA LYS A 50 12.49 -10.03 5.05
C LYS A 50 11.50 -10.09 6.23
N ASN A 51 10.85 -11.24 6.44
CA ASN A 51 9.85 -11.45 7.49
C ASN A 51 8.70 -10.43 7.50
N GLY A 52 8.36 -9.84 6.34
CA GLY A 52 7.30 -8.83 6.25
C GLY A 52 7.70 -7.44 6.75
N LEU A 53 8.99 -7.19 7.02
CA LEU A 53 9.48 -5.93 7.58
C LEU A 53 9.04 -4.71 6.74
N THR A 54 9.22 -4.77 5.43
CA THR A 54 8.91 -3.66 4.52
C THR A 54 7.39 -3.44 4.43
N ALA A 55 6.62 -4.52 4.25
CA ALA A 55 5.16 -4.46 4.24
C ALA A 55 4.58 -3.86 5.53
N ASN A 56 5.14 -4.22 6.69
CA ASN A 56 4.69 -3.70 7.97
C ASN A 56 5.05 -2.21 8.15
N ALA A 57 6.22 -1.78 7.67
CA ALA A 57 6.58 -0.36 7.66
C ALA A 57 5.63 0.47 6.78
N ILE A 58 5.31 -0.02 5.58
CA ILE A 58 4.35 0.62 4.67
C ILE A 58 2.98 0.77 5.35
N ARG A 59 2.47 -0.31 5.97
CA ARG A 59 1.20 -0.27 6.71
C ARG A 59 1.21 0.77 7.82
N GLY A 60 2.29 0.88 8.60
CA GLY A 60 2.42 1.88 9.66
C GLY A 60 2.39 3.32 9.14
N VAL A 61 3.09 3.59 8.02
CA VAL A 61 3.04 4.91 7.36
C VAL A 61 1.64 5.23 6.87
N MET A 62 0.97 4.28 6.23
CA MET A 62 -0.39 4.47 5.71
C MET A 62 -1.43 4.68 6.82
N GLN A 63 -1.32 3.93 7.91
CA GLN A 63 -2.13 4.13 9.11
C GLN A 63 -1.95 5.55 9.66
N ALA A 64 -0.70 5.97 9.87
CA ALA A 64 -0.39 7.31 10.37
C ALA A 64 -0.91 8.43 9.45
N ALA A 65 -0.82 8.23 8.13
CA ALA A 65 -1.31 9.19 7.15
C ALA A 65 -2.85 9.34 7.18
N GLY A 66 -3.59 8.28 7.52
CA GLY A 66 -5.05 8.30 7.65
C GLY A 66 -5.58 8.98 8.91
N VAL A 67 -4.77 9.08 9.98
CA VAL A 67 -5.21 9.58 11.30
C VAL A 67 -5.80 10.99 11.22
N LYS A 68 -5.17 11.89 10.45
CA LYS A 68 -5.63 13.29 10.33
C LYS A 68 -7.05 13.39 9.77
N ASP A 69 -7.38 12.49 8.86
CA ASP A 69 -8.68 12.44 8.20
C ASP A 69 -9.68 11.55 8.95
N LYS A 70 -9.31 11.06 10.15
CA LYS A 70 -10.08 10.10 10.97
C LYS A 70 -10.42 8.81 10.23
N LEU A 71 -9.49 8.36 9.37
CA LEU A 71 -9.61 7.12 8.62
C LEU A 71 -8.76 6.01 9.25
N ASN A 72 -9.34 4.82 9.36
CA ASN A 72 -8.63 3.60 9.72
C ASN A 72 -8.10 2.96 8.44
N VAL A 73 -6.84 3.19 8.14
CA VAL A 73 -6.24 2.73 6.87
C VAL A 73 -5.54 1.39 7.06
N SER A 74 -5.79 0.45 6.16
CA SER A 74 -5.07 -0.82 6.07
C SER A 74 -4.55 -1.07 4.64
N VAL A 75 -3.54 -1.92 4.51
CA VAL A 75 -2.94 -2.29 3.21
C VAL A 75 -2.82 -3.80 3.10
N GLU A 76 -3.43 -4.34 2.07
CA GLU A 76 -3.36 -5.73 1.64
C GLU A 76 -2.48 -5.85 0.39
N PHE A 77 -1.61 -6.85 0.39
CA PHE A 77 -0.76 -7.18 -0.73
C PHE A 77 -1.31 -8.45 -1.36
N LEU A 78 -1.78 -8.35 -2.61
CA LEU A 78 -2.43 -9.44 -3.35
C LEU A 78 -1.44 -10.03 -4.37
N ASP A 79 -1.32 -11.35 -4.36
CA ASP A 79 -0.43 -12.13 -5.24
C ASP A 79 -1.02 -12.32 -6.66
#